data_AF-A0A8S0H6U6-F1
#
_entry.id   AF-A0A8S0H6U6-F1
#
_cell.length_a   1.000
_cell.length_b   1.000
_cell.length_c   1.000
_cell.angle_alpha   90.00
_cell.angle_beta   90.00
_cell.angle_gamma   90.00
#
_symmetry.space_group_name_H-M   'P 1'
#
loop_
_entity.id
_entity.type
_entity.pdbx_description
1 polymer ?
#
loop_
_entity_poly.entity_id
_entity_poly.type
_entity_poly.pdbx_seq_one_letter_code
_entity_poly.pdbx_strand_id
1 'polypeptide(L)'
;MEQIFWRDIEDLAGHWNGLGVDVKRPASGKPNLCLLSGNNSRMQLVLGDQTLLWGTMSRCLYGVWLVRNHLPEQLPQTLVGPIDSPQVEQQARLDPALRLKAWSRFFVEQLMQHQPDFFYPGYWLVRALRPASQKPMRPLLEGTEAWYFKGGEDALSHMPQWAIYGRNILDNQQAGTARWVGLGSTVAQ
;
A
#
# COMPACT_ATOMS: atom_id res chain seq x y z
N MET A 1 27.64 8.84 -2.80
CA MET A 1 26.63 9.90 -2.94
C MET A 1 25.28 9.23 -3.00
N GLU A 2 24.39 9.56 -2.08
CA GLU A 2 22.99 9.15 -2.16
C GLU A 2 22.26 10.18 -3.03
N GLN A 3 21.55 9.70 -4.06
CA GLN A 3 20.75 10.56 -4.93
C GLN A 3 19.38 9.94 -5.10
N ILE A 4 18.35 10.75 -4.91
CA ILE A 4 16.95 10.32 -5.02
C ILE A 4 16.28 11.24 -6.02
N PHE A 5 15.81 10.62 -7.11
CA PHE A 5 15.17 11.34 -8.21
C PHE A 5 13.67 11.05 -8.22
N TRP A 6 12.91 12.08 -8.55
CA TRP A 6 11.45 12.07 -8.48
C TRP A 6 10.91 12.46 -9.84
N ARG A 7 9.88 11.74 -10.30
CA ARG A 7 9.22 12.03 -11.56
C ARG A 7 7.74 11.73 -11.45
N ASP A 8 6.90 12.68 -11.89
CA ASP A 8 5.49 12.38 -12.10
C ASP A 8 5.33 11.41 -13.28
N ILE A 9 4.56 10.35 -13.04
CA ILE A 9 4.20 9.36 -14.03
C ILE A 9 2.79 9.65 -14.47
N GLU A 10 2.63 9.80 -15.78
CA GLU A 10 1.34 10.05 -16.43
C GLU A 10 0.93 8.80 -17.22
N ASP A 11 -0.37 8.60 -17.34
CA ASP A 11 -0.95 7.60 -18.23
C ASP A 11 -0.87 8.07 -19.69
N LEU A 12 -1.33 7.25 -20.65
CA LEU A 12 -1.26 7.60 -22.06
C LEU A 12 -2.24 8.71 -22.46
N ALA A 13 -3.19 9.04 -21.60
CA ALA A 13 -4.09 10.19 -21.75
C ALA A 13 -3.53 11.48 -21.10
N GLY A 14 -2.34 11.41 -20.49
CA GLY A 14 -1.71 12.55 -19.81
C GLY A 14 -2.23 12.81 -18.40
N HIS A 15 -3.02 11.90 -17.82
CA HIS A 15 -3.43 12.02 -16.43
C HIS A 15 -2.35 11.49 -15.50
N TRP A 16 -2.19 12.15 -14.36
CA TRP A 16 -1.27 11.68 -13.33
C TRP A 16 -1.70 10.31 -12.78
N ASN A 17 -0.78 9.35 -12.85
CA ASN A 17 -1.00 7.96 -12.45
C ASN A 17 -0.03 7.50 -11.34
N GLY A 18 0.91 8.33 -10.92
CA GLY A 18 1.79 8.04 -9.80
C GLY A 18 3.04 8.90 -9.73
N LEU A 19 3.81 8.68 -8.67
CA LEU A 19 5.12 9.26 -8.45
C LEU A 19 6.17 8.15 -8.57
N GLY A 20 7.05 8.29 -9.56
CA GLY A 20 8.24 7.46 -9.70
C GLY A 20 9.37 8.00 -8.83
N VAL A 21 9.97 7.13 -8.03
CA VAL A 21 11.08 7.45 -7.13
C VAL A 21 12.25 6.51 -7.46
N ASP A 22 13.33 7.07 -7.97
CA ASP A 22 14.57 6.34 -8.28
C ASP A 22 15.58 6.59 -7.16
N VAL A 23 15.86 5.55 -6.39
CA VAL A 23 16.75 5.60 -5.23
C VAL A 23 18.11 5.02 -5.61
N LYS A 24 19.10 5.91 -5.77
CA LYS A 24 20.49 5.56 -6.05
C LYS A 24 21.34 5.78 -4.81
N ARG A 25 21.48 4.73 -4.01
CA ARG A 25 22.41 4.67 -2.90
C ARG A 25 22.97 3.25 -2.79
N PRO A 26 24.12 3.07 -2.12
CA PRO A 26 24.61 1.73 -1.79
C PRO A 26 23.53 0.97 -1.03
N ALA A 27 23.41 -0.33 -1.26
CA ALA A 27 22.55 -1.16 -0.43
C ALA A 27 23.03 -1.07 1.03
N SER A 28 22.26 -0.38 1.87
CA SER A 28 22.30 -0.60 3.31
C SER A 28 21.72 -2.00 3.58
N GLY A 29 21.97 -2.55 4.77
CA GLY A 29 21.47 -3.87 5.15
C GLY A 29 19.94 -4.01 5.03
N LYS A 30 19.39 -5.12 5.52
CA LYS A 30 17.94 -5.36 5.49
C LYS A 30 17.20 -4.17 6.15
N PRO A 31 16.24 -3.52 5.47
CA PRO A 31 15.48 -2.43 6.05
C PRO A 31 14.78 -2.86 7.34
N ASN A 32 14.62 -1.94 8.29
CA ASN A 32 13.80 -2.25 9.47
C ASN A 32 12.33 -2.47 9.06
N LEU A 33 11.77 -1.57 8.25
CA LEU A 33 10.45 -1.75 7.64
C LEU A 33 10.60 -2.47 6.29
N CYS A 34 10.11 -3.71 6.20
CA CYS A 34 10.22 -4.56 5.02
C CYS A 34 8.86 -5.08 4.56
N LEU A 35 8.65 -5.18 3.25
CA LEU A 35 7.57 -5.98 2.67
C LEU A 35 8.13 -7.34 2.25
N LEU A 36 7.76 -8.40 2.97
CA LEU A 36 8.11 -9.78 2.64
C LEU A 36 7.03 -10.36 1.72
N SER A 37 7.43 -11.10 0.69
CA SER A 37 6.53 -11.89 -0.14
C SER A 37 6.89 -13.37 -0.03
N GLY A 38 5.88 -14.23 -0.05
CA GLY A 38 6.02 -15.67 0.04
C GLY A 38 5.13 -16.41 -0.96
N ASN A 39 5.22 -17.74 -0.95
CA ASN A 39 4.40 -18.59 -1.80
C ASN A 39 2.90 -18.35 -1.57
N ASN A 40 2.08 -18.73 -2.57
CA ASN A 40 0.63 -18.51 -2.57
C ASN A 40 0.22 -17.03 -2.48
N SER A 41 1.03 -16.14 -3.05
CA SER A 41 0.74 -14.72 -3.12
C SER A 41 0.60 -14.04 -1.76
N ARG A 42 1.19 -14.59 -0.71
CA ARG A 42 1.15 -14.00 0.63
C ARG A 42 2.21 -12.92 0.75
N MET A 43 1.84 -11.83 1.40
CA MET A 43 2.71 -10.71 1.71
C MET A 43 2.59 -10.36 3.18
N GLN A 44 3.66 -9.80 3.73
CA GLN A 44 3.74 -9.45 5.14
C GLN A 44 4.54 -8.16 5.25
N LEU A 45 3.95 -7.13 5.84
CA LEU A 45 4.69 -5.93 6.22
C LEU A 45 5.25 -6.13 7.63
N VAL A 46 6.57 -6.05 7.78
CA VAL A 46 7.26 -6.25 9.06
C VAL A 46 8.08 -5.01 9.43
N LEU A 47 8.14 -4.72 10.72
CA LEU A 47 9.06 -3.76 11.32
C LEU A 47 9.99 -4.54 12.27
N GLY A 48 11.22 -4.79 11.85
CA GLY A 48 12.13 -5.73 12.50
C GLY A 48 11.52 -7.13 12.52
N ASP A 49 11.28 -7.66 13.71
CA ASP A 49 10.64 -8.96 13.92
C ASP A 49 9.11 -8.85 14.14
N GLN A 50 8.57 -7.63 14.20
CA GLN A 50 7.15 -7.40 14.44
C GLN A 50 6.36 -7.38 13.13
N THR A 51 5.28 -8.15 13.07
CA THR A 51 4.37 -8.14 11.92
C THR A 51 3.30 -7.06 12.07
N LEU A 52 3.28 -6.13 11.12
CA LEU A 52 2.31 -5.03 11.08
C LEU A 52 1.03 -5.45 10.37
N LEU A 53 1.18 -6.03 9.17
CA LEU A 53 0.08 -6.35 8.28
C LEU A 53 0.38 -7.64 7.53
N TRP A 54 -0.65 -8.44 7.33
CA TRP A 54 -0.63 -9.51 6.34
C TRP A 54 -1.45 -9.12 5.14
N GLY A 55 -1.07 -9.64 3.97
CA GLY A 55 -1.93 -9.59 2.81
C GLY A 55 -1.80 -10.79 1.92
N THR A 56 -2.81 -11.00 1.08
CA THR A 56 -2.78 -12.00 0.01
C THR A 56 -3.09 -11.27 -1.29
N MET A 57 -2.25 -11.42 -2.32
CA MET A 57 -2.58 -10.93 -3.66
C MET A 57 -3.68 -11.82 -4.23
N SER A 58 -4.77 -11.20 -4.65
CA SER A 58 -5.85 -11.93 -5.31
C SER A 58 -5.36 -12.56 -6.60
N ARG A 59 -5.68 -13.84 -6.82
CA ARG A 59 -5.26 -14.62 -8.00
C ARG A 59 -5.76 -14.03 -9.33
N CYS A 60 -6.74 -13.13 -9.28
CA CYS A 60 -7.29 -12.46 -10.46
C CYS A 60 -6.69 -11.08 -10.73
N LEU A 61 -5.44 -10.79 -10.32
CA LEU A 61 -4.70 -9.55 -10.65
C LEU A 61 -5.28 -8.21 -10.16
N TYR A 62 -6.42 -8.19 -9.46
CA TYR A 62 -7.13 -6.93 -9.13
C TYR A 62 -7.40 -6.71 -7.64
N GLY A 63 -6.43 -7.02 -6.76
CA GLY A 63 -6.50 -6.50 -5.39
C GLY A 63 -5.57 -7.14 -4.37
N VAL A 64 -5.42 -6.43 -3.25
CA VAL A 64 -4.72 -6.86 -2.04
C VAL A 64 -5.74 -6.96 -0.92
N TRP A 65 -5.69 -8.05 -0.16
CA TRP A 65 -6.40 -8.18 1.11
C TRP A 65 -5.46 -7.71 2.22
N LEU A 66 -5.95 -6.89 3.16
CA LEU A 66 -5.18 -6.44 4.32
C LEU A 66 -5.81 -7.01 5.57
N VAL A 67 -5.07 -7.87 6.28
CA VAL A 67 -5.45 -8.32 7.62
C VAL A 67 -4.75 -7.40 8.60
N ARG A 68 -5.53 -6.56 9.28
CA ARG A 68 -5.02 -5.77 10.40
C ARG A 68 -4.69 -6.73 11.54
N ASN A 69 -3.43 -6.77 11.94
CA ASN A 69 -3.11 -7.31 13.24
C ASN A 69 -3.66 -6.33 14.30
N HIS A 70 -4.17 -6.82 15.44
CA HIS A 70 -4.32 -5.95 16.60
C HIS A 70 -2.91 -5.50 16.95
N LEU A 71 -2.57 -4.29 16.50
CA LEU A 71 -1.33 -3.64 16.88
C LEU A 71 -1.34 -3.62 18.41
N PRO A 72 -0.30 -4.13 19.08
CA PRO A 72 -0.11 -3.84 20.49
C PRO A 72 -0.23 -2.32 20.66
N GLU A 73 -0.80 -1.86 21.78
CA GLU A 73 -0.98 -0.42 22.10
C GLU A 73 0.32 0.41 21.97
N GLN A 74 1.47 -0.27 21.82
CA GLN A 74 2.77 0.29 21.59
C GLN A 74 3.38 -0.32 20.32
N LEU A 75 3.10 0.27 19.16
CA LEU A 75 4.11 0.24 18.11
C LEU A 75 5.32 1.01 18.66
N PRO A 76 6.53 0.42 18.68
CA PRO A 76 7.69 1.10 19.24
C PRO A 76 8.02 2.40 18.49
N GLN A 77 7.54 2.57 17.26
CA GLN A 77 7.77 3.75 16.43
C GLN A 77 6.57 4.04 15.50
N THR A 78 6.22 5.31 15.35
CA THR A 78 5.34 5.78 14.28
C THR A 78 6.08 5.72 12.95
N LEU A 79 5.56 4.98 11.97
CA LEU A 79 6.21 4.79 10.65
C LEU A 79 6.36 6.09 9.85
N VAL A 80 5.43 7.02 10.08
CA VAL A 80 5.42 8.38 9.53
C VAL A 80 5.05 9.33 10.65
N GLY A 81 5.54 10.57 10.59
CA GLY A 81 5.17 11.61 11.55
C GLY A 81 3.66 11.88 11.53
N PRO A 82 3.10 12.39 12.65
CA PRO A 82 1.71 12.84 12.66
C PRO A 82 1.52 13.96 11.64
N ILE A 83 0.37 13.92 10.95
CA ILE A 83 -0.03 15.01 10.06
C ILE A 83 -0.65 16.11 10.93
N ASP A 84 -0.08 17.30 10.90
CA ASP A 84 -0.57 18.44 11.68
C ASP A 84 -1.59 19.30 10.91
N SER A 85 -2.34 20.15 11.63
CA SER A 85 -3.34 21.03 11.02
C SER A 85 -2.74 21.98 9.97
N PRO A 86 -1.57 22.63 10.22
CA PRO A 86 -0.91 23.45 9.21
C PRO A 86 -0.60 22.71 7.91
N GLN A 87 -0.11 21.47 7.97
CA GLN A 87 0.17 20.64 6.80
C GLN A 87 -1.11 20.36 6.02
N VAL A 88 -2.21 20.02 6.70
CA VAL A 88 -3.51 19.80 6.04
C VAL A 88 -3.98 21.07 5.33
N GLU A 89 -3.88 22.23 6.00
CA GLU A 89 -4.31 23.50 5.42
C GLU A 89 -3.47 23.92 4.21
N GLN A 90 -2.15 23.72 4.25
CA GLN A 90 -1.28 23.98 3.12
C GLN A 90 -1.68 23.14 1.90
N GLN A 91 -1.93 21.84 2.12
CA GLN A 91 -2.35 20.93 1.06
C GLN A 91 -3.77 21.26 0.56
N ALA A 92 -4.67 21.71 1.43
CA ALA A 92 -6.03 22.08 1.07
C ALA A 92 -6.11 23.32 0.17
N ARG A 93 -5.15 24.25 0.29
CA ARG A 93 -5.05 25.45 -0.57
C ARG A 93 -4.60 25.16 -1.99
N LEU A 94 -4.01 23.99 -2.26
CA LEU A 94 -3.63 23.59 -3.60
C LEU A 94 -4.86 23.29 -4.47
N ASP A 95 -4.68 23.43 -5.79
CA ASP A 95 -5.66 22.98 -6.77
C ASP A 95 -6.00 21.49 -6.53
N PRO A 96 -7.30 21.10 -6.50
CA PRO A 96 -7.72 19.71 -6.34
C PRO A 96 -6.97 18.69 -7.22
N ALA A 97 -6.59 19.07 -8.44
CA ALA A 97 -5.81 18.22 -9.34
C ALA A 97 -4.38 17.94 -8.85
N LEU A 98 -3.79 18.89 -8.11
CA LEU A 98 -2.42 18.82 -7.59
C LEU A 98 -2.34 18.23 -6.18
N ARG A 99 -3.42 18.28 -5.39
CA ARG A 99 -3.44 17.77 -4.01
C ARG A 99 -2.93 16.34 -3.90
N LEU A 100 -3.36 15.46 -4.81
CA LEU A 100 -2.96 14.06 -4.79
C LEU A 100 -1.46 13.87 -5.07
N LYS A 101 -0.91 14.68 -5.98
CA LYS A 101 0.53 14.70 -6.31
C LYS A 101 1.35 15.17 -5.10
N ALA A 102 0.87 16.19 -4.42
CA ALA A 102 1.54 16.79 -3.26
C ALA A 102 1.48 15.88 -2.03
N TRP A 103 0.32 15.27 -1.74
CA TRP A 103 0.20 14.25 -0.68
C TRP A 103 1.08 13.03 -0.94
N SER A 104 1.20 12.59 -2.19
CA SER A 104 2.09 11.47 -2.53
C SER A 104 3.55 11.81 -2.25
N ARG A 105 3.95 13.05 -2.55
CA ARG A 105 5.32 13.50 -2.26
C ARG A 105 5.59 13.60 -0.77
N PHE A 106 4.69 14.26 -0.04
CA PHE A 106 4.75 14.38 1.41
C PHE A 106 4.87 13.01 2.08
N PHE A 107 4.08 12.03 1.64
CA PHE A 107 4.14 10.67 2.19
C PHE A 107 5.51 10.01 1.97
N VAL A 108 6.08 10.12 0.77
CA VAL A 108 7.41 9.57 0.48
C VAL A 108 8.48 10.28 1.31
N GLU A 109 8.43 11.61 1.42
CA GLU A 109 9.37 12.40 2.23
C GLU A 109 9.32 11.99 3.70
N GLN A 110 8.12 11.88 4.28
CA GLN A 110 7.93 11.43 5.65
C GLN A 110 8.43 9.99 5.84
N LEU A 111 8.09 9.10 4.92
CA LEU A 111 8.53 7.71 5.02
C LEU A 111 10.05 7.58 4.90
N MET A 112 10.69 8.37 4.03
CA MET A 112 12.16 8.43 3.94
C MET A 112 12.80 9.01 5.20
N GLN A 113 12.18 10.02 5.81
CA GLN A 113 12.72 10.66 7.01
C GLN A 113 12.68 9.72 8.23
N HIS A 114 11.58 8.99 8.40
CA HIS A 114 11.36 8.12 9.56
C HIS A 114 11.82 6.67 9.32
N GLN A 115 11.82 6.21 8.07
CA GLN A 115 12.21 4.86 7.66
C GLN A 115 13.17 4.94 6.45
N PRO A 116 14.39 5.46 6.67
CA PRO A 116 15.32 5.75 5.58
C PRO A 116 15.63 4.53 4.74
N ASP A 117 15.68 3.33 5.30
CA ASP A 117 15.99 2.09 4.58
C ASP A 117 14.80 1.50 3.80
N PHE A 118 13.57 1.98 4.02
CA PHE A 118 12.37 1.40 3.38
C PHE A 118 12.47 1.40 1.85
N PHE A 119 12.88 2.54 1.28
CA PHE A 119 13.17 2.62 -0.14
C PHE A 119 14.55 2.03 -0.43
N TYR A 120 14.64 0.71 -0.51
CA TYR A 120 15.85 0.03 -0.96
C TYR A 120 16.27 0.53 -2.38
N PRO A 121 17.56 0.44 -2.74
CA PRO A 121 18.03 0.93 -4.03
C PRO A 121 17.26 0.34 -5.20
N GLY A 122 16.77 1.20 -6.09
CA GLY A 122 15.93 0.80 -7.22
C GLY A 122 14.82 1.80 -7.52
N TYR A 123 13.94 1.37 -8.43
CA TYR A 123 12.82 2.18 -8.88
C TYR A 123 11.54 1.79 -8.14
N TRP A 124 10.89 2.81 -7.57
CA TRP A 124 9.64 2.68 -6.84
C TRP A 124 8.53 3.46 -7.53
N LEU A 125 7.34 2.87 -7.56
CA LEU A 125 6.13 3.52 -8.04
C LEU A 125 5.17 3.73 -6.87
N VAL A 126 4.93 4.98 -6.52
CA VAL A 126 4.01 5.38 -5.45
C VAL A 126 2.72 5.90 -6.08
N ARG A 127 1.61 5.23 -5.79
CA ARG A 127 0.30 5.61 -6.33
C ARG A 127 -0.68 5.88 -5.23
N ALA A 128 -1.17 7.11 -5.19
CA ALA A 128 -2.30 7.45 -4.38
C ALA A 128 -3.58 7.07 -5.13
N LEU A 129 -4.46 6.33 -4.46
CA LEU A 129 -5.70 5.85 -5.05
C LEU A 129 -6.84 6.79 -4.66
N ARG A 130 -7.68 7.13 -5.64
CA ARG A 130 -8.89 7.91 -5.37
C ARG A 130 -10.04 6.97 -5.00
N PRO A 131 -10.94 7.39 -4.09
CA PRO A 131 -12.17 6.68 -3.89
C PRO A 131 -12.99 6.72 -5.20
N ALA A 132 -13.37 5.56 -5.70
CA ALA A 132 -14.17 5.40 -6.90
C ALA A 132 -15.61 4.98 -6.54
N SER A 133 -16.56 5.40 -7.37
CA SER A 133 -17.98 5.09 -7.16
C SER A 133 -18.33 3.72 -7.76
N GLN A 134 -18.77 2.77 -6.94
CA GLN A 134 -19.29 1.47 -7.41
C GLN A 134 -20.79 1.56 -7.72
N LYS A 135 -21.18 2.09 -8.88
CA LYS A 135 -22.58 2.04 -9.35
C LYS A 135 -22.65 0.98 -10.45
N PRO A 136 -23.22 -0.22 -10.17
CA PRO A 136 -24.61 -0.35 -9.72
C PRO A 136 -24.86 -1.21 -8.45
N MET A 137 -23.87 -1.80 -7.79
CA MET A 137 -24.07 -2.71 -6.63
C MET A 137 -24.49 -2.03 -5.31
N ARG A 138 -24.77 -0.72 -5.33
CA ARG A 138 -24.65 0.16 -4.15
C ARG A 138 -25.84 0.34 -3.19
N PRO A 139 -27.08 -0.14 -3.37
CA PRO A 139 -28.09 0.08 -2.33
C PRO A 139 -27.87 -0.77 -1.07
N LEU A 140 -26.92 -1.72 -1.06
CA LEU A 140 -26.74 -2.69 0.03
C LEU A 140 -25.44 -2.53 0.86
N LEU A 141 -24.50 -1.69 0.44
CA LEU A 141 -23.21 -1.53 1.13
C LEU A 141 -23.15 -0.17 1.84
N GLU A 142 -22.89 -0.19 3.14
CA GLU A 142 -22.77 0.99 3.99
C GLU A 142 -21.42 1.02 4.73
N GLY A 143 -21.04 2.18 5.25
CA GLY A 143 -19.82 2.34 6.04
C GLY A 143 -18.53 2.01 5.28
N THR A 144 -17.60 1.32 5.94
CA THR A 144 -16.31 0.92 5.36
C THR A 144 -16.48 -0.05 4.20
N GLU A 145 -17.51 -0.87 4.18
CA GLU A 145 -17.78 -1.84 3.10
C GLU A 145 -18.04 -1.17 1.75
N ALA A 146 -18.51 0.08 1.77
CA ALA A 146 -18.75 0.89 0.58
C ALA A 146 -17.48 1.53 0.01
N TRP A 147 -16.35 1.45 0.73
CA TRP A 147 -15.08 2.02 0.27
C TRP A 147 -14.54 1.23 -0.91
N TYR A 148 -14.15 1.94 -1.95
CA TYR A 148 -13.55 1.35 -3.13
C TYR A 148 -12.53 2.32 -3.67
N PHE A 149 -11.31 1.86 -3.84
CA PHE A 149 -10.20 2.63 -4.37
C PHE A 149 -9.69 1.90 -5.59
N LYS A 150 -9.46 2.63 -6.67
CA LYS A 150 -8.95 2.07 -7.93
C LYS A 150 -7.75 2.87 -8.40
N GLY A 151 -6.75 2.18 -8.94
CA GLY A 151 -5.66 2.78 -9.72
C GLY A 151 -6.20 3.34 -11.03
N GLY A 152 -5.44 4.25 -11.65
CA GLY A 152 -5.89 4.98 -12.85
C GLY A 152 -6.46 4.06 -13.94
N GLU A 153 -7.61 4.44 -14.50
CA GLU A 153 -8.34 3.69 -15.51
C GLU A 153 -7.78 3.98 -16.91
N ASP A 154 -6.54 3.58 -17.17
CA ASP A 154 -6.02 3.60 -18.52
C ASP A 154 -5.81 2.15 -18.99
N ALA A 155 -6.73 1.71 -19.87
CA ALA A 155 -6.69 0.40 -20.51
C ALA A 155 -5.47 0.23 -21.43
N LEU A 156 -4.87 1.35 -21.86
CA LEU A 156 -3.64 1.37 -22.64
C LEU A 156 -2.40 1.46 -21.73
N SER A 157 -2.58 1.74 -20.43
CA SER A 157 -1.45 1.80 -19.50
C SER A 157 -0.92 0.40 -19.21
N HIS A 158 0.38 0.22 -19.38
CA HIS A 158 1.10 -0.98 -18.97
C HIS A 158 1.27 -1.08 -17.44
N MET A 159 0.77 -0.10 -16.68
CA MET A 159 0.90 -0.09 -15.23
C MET A 159 -0.04 -1.11 -14.58
N PRO A 160 0.39 -1.80 -13.50
CA PRO A 160 -0.45 -2.76 -12.80
C PRO A 160 -1.75 -2.13 -12.33
N GLN A 161 -2.91 -2.71 -12.63
CA GLN A 161 -4.20 -2.17 -12.23
C GLN A 161 -4.58 -2.68 -10.84
N TRP A 162 -4.63 -1.78 -9.86
CA TRP A 162 -4.90 -2.16 -8.46
C TRP A 162 -6.27 -1.66 -8.03
N ALA A 163 -6.96 -2.46 -7.24
CA ALA A 163 -8.18 -2.06 -6.57
C ALA A 163 -8.15 -2.49 -5.11
N ILE A 164 -8.62 -1.62 -4.22
CA ILE A 164 -8.78 -1.88 -2.80
C ILE A 164 -10.27 -1.75 -2.49
N TYR A 165 -10.83 -2.78 -1.90
CA TYR A 165 -12.23 -2.83 -1.48
C TYR A 165 -12.27 -2.73 0.03
N GLY A 166 -13.14 -1.90 0.59
CA GLY A 166 -13.25 -1.71 2.03
C GLY A 166 -13.59 -2.99 2.79
N ARG A 167 -14.46 -3.82 2.20
CA ARG A 167 -14.73 -5.20 2.65
C ARG A 167 -13.50 -6.11 2.74
N ASN A 168 -12.41 -5.75 2.07
CA ASN A 168 -11.12 -6.45 2.10
C ASN A 168 -10.05 -5.70 2.91
N ILE A 169 -10.32 -4.47 3.37
CA ILE A 169 -9.42 -3.67 4.22
C ILE A 169 -9.52 -4.13 5.67
N LEU A 170 -10.68 -4.68 6.05
CA LEU A 170 -10.98 -5.10 7.41
C LEU A 170 -11.33 -6.58 7.43
N ASP A 171 -10.33 -7.44 7.26
CA ASP A 171 -10.49 -8.78 7.82
C ASP A 171 -10.27 -8.68 9.34
N ASN A 172 -11.37 -8.58 10.11
CA ASN A 172 -11.35 -8.68 11.56
C ASN A 172 -11.14 -10.13 12.03
N GLN A 173 -11.00 -11.10 11.11
CA GLN A 173 -10.57 -12.44 11.48
C GLN A 173 -9.11 -12.34 11.96
N GLN A 174 -8.89 -12.68 13.22
CA GLN A 174 -7.54 -12.85 13.74
C GLN A 174 -6.82 -13.86 12.84
N ALA A 175 -5.58 -13.57 12.46
CA ALA A 175 -4.72 -14.58 11.88
C ALA A 175 -4.54 -15.68 12.94
N GLY A 176 -5.34 -16.75 12.85
CA GLY A 176 -5.15 -17.93 13.67
C GLY A 176 -3.73 -18.46 13.48
N THR A 177 -3.17 -19.10 14.51
CA THR A 177 -1.86 -19.75 14.45
C THR A 177 -1.75 -20.53 13.15
N ALA A 178 -0.69 -20.29 12.36
CA ALA A 178 -0.49 -20.94 11.07
C ALA A 178 -0.63 -22.46 11.23
N ARG A 179 -1.72 -23.03 10.71
CA ARG A 179 -1.97 -24.47 10.75
C ARG A 179 -1.47 -25.04 9.44
N TRP A 180 -0.62 -26.05 9.51
CA TRP A 180 -0.28 -26.86 8.34
C TRP A 180 -1.53 -27.57 7.88
N VAL A 181 -2.10 -27.13 6.75
CA VAL A 181 -3.17 -27.86 6.06
C VAL A 181 -2.47 -28.89 5.20
N GLY A 182 -2.35 -30.11 5.73
CA GLY A 182 -1.95 -31.26 4.92
C GLY A 182 -3.01 -31.51 3.86
N LEU A 183 -2.70 -31.25 2.60
CA LEU A 183 -3.54 -31.68 1.49
C LEU A 183 -3.38 -33.20 1.35
N GLY A 184 -4.35 -33.92 1.93
CA GLY A 184 -4.70 -35.31 1.67
C GLY A 184 -3.56 -36.28 1.31
N SER A 185 -3.09 -37.04 2.29
CA SER A 185 -2.86 -38.46 2.06
C SER A 185 -3.84 -39.24 2.94
N THR A 186 -4.90 -39.73 2.31
CA THR A 186 -5.74 -40.79 2.88
C THR A 186 -4.82 -41.99 3.09
N VAL A 187 -4.42 -42.25 4.34
CA VAL A 187 -3.84 -43.54 4.70
C VAL A 187 -5.02 -44.39 5.15
N ALA A 188 -5.34 -45.38 4.31
CA ALA A 188 -6.27 -46.44 4.63
C ALA A 188 -5.79 -47.21 5.87
N GLN A 189 -6.70 -47.41 6.83
CA GLN A 189 -6.84 -48.64 7.60
C GLN A 189 -8.32 -48.89 7.84
#